data_AF-C7CIL2-F1
#
_entry.id   AF-C7CIL2-F1
#
_cell.length_a   1.000
_cell.length_b   1.000
_cell.length_c   1.000
_cell.angle_alpha   90.00
_cell.angle_beta   90.00
_cell.angle_gamma   90.00
#
_symmetry.space_group_name_H-M   'P 1'
#
loop_
_entity.id
_entity.type
_entity.pdbx_description
1 polymer ?
#
loop_
_entity_poly.entity_id
_entity_poly.type
_entity_poly.pdbx_seq_one_letter_code
_entity_poly.pdbx_strand_id
1 'polypeptide(L)'
;MKRTTIDSKLSVAGQPSLGEIEALGAEGVRLLINNRPDGEEPGQPGASAERAAAEAAGLRYLDLPVTGPTLTREAVERFHAAVEAAPGPVVAHCRSGTRSLTLWVIGEVLAGRLGRDEVAAYGARHGYDLSGAERWLDVNAG
;
A
#
# COMPACT_ATOMS: atom_id res chain seq x y z
N MET A 1 -10.70 -10.56 3.42
CA MET A 1 -10.09 -10.17 2.12
C MET A 1 -8.90 -11.04 1.76
N LYS A 2 -8.65 -11.23 0.46
CA LYS A 2 -7.38 -11.81 -0.02
C LYS A 2 -6.27 -10.76 0.10
N ARG A 3 -5.18 -11.13 0.77
CA ARG A 3 -3.96 -10.31 0.90
C ARG A 3 -2.79 -10.99 0.21
N THR A 4 -1.86 -10.20 -0.31
CA THR A 4 -0.55 -10.67 -0.74
C THR A 4 0.47 -10.24 0.30
N THR A 5 1.10 -11.20 0.97
CA THR A 5 2.19 -10.94 1.91
C THR A 5 3.43 -10.52 1.13
N ILE A 6 4.00 -9.38 1.50
CA ILE A 6 5.16 -8.77 0.83
C ILE A 6 6.43 -9.02 1.64
N ASP A 7 6.35 -8.85 2.96
CA ASP A 7 7.39 -9.25 3.90
C ASP A 7 6.78 -9.65 5.25
N SER A 8 7.60 -9.73 6.32
CA SER A 8 7.13 -10.07 7.67
C SER A 8 6.16 -9.06 8.29
N LYS A 9 6.09 -7.83 7.78
CA LYS A 9 5.33 -6.73 8.38
C LYS A 9 4.23 -6.20 7.46
N LEU A 10 4.44 -6.19 6.15
CA LEU A 10 3.55 -5.61 5.15
C LEU A 10 2.80 -6.68 4.36
N SER A 11 1.50 -6.47 4.25
CA SER A 11 0.66 -7.12 3.24
C SER A 11 -0.05 -6.07 2.40
N VAL A 12 -0.25 -6.37 1.11
CA VAL A 12 -1.03 -5.52 0.20
C VAL A 12 -2.36 -6.19 -0.17
N ALA A 13 -3.38 -5.39 -0.44
CA ALA A 13 -4.72 -5.88 -0.80
C ALA A 13 -5.44 -4.97 -1.81
N GLY A 14 -6.46 -5.53 -2.46
CA GLY A 14 -7.50 -4.72 -3.10
C GLY A 14 -8.39 -4.03 -2.07
N GLN A 15 -9.42 -3.33 -2.55
CA GLN A 15 -10.35 -2.59 -1.71
C GLN A 15 -10.98 -3.49 -0.63
N PRO A 16 -10.74 -3.23 0.68
CA PRO A 16 -11.46 -3.92 1.73
C PRO A 16 -12.88 -3.36 1.86
N SER A 17 -13.81 -4.22 2.26
CA SER A 17 -15.09 -3.80 2.84
C SER A 17 -14.90 -3.35 4.30
N LEU A 18 -15.89 -2.62 4.86
CA LEU A 18 -15.83 -2.18 6.26
C LEU A 18 -15.74 -3.36 7.25
N GLY A 19 -16.50 -4.44 7.02
CA GLY A 19 -16.41 -5.64 7.85
C GLY A 19 -15.06 -6.37 7.74
N GLU A 20 -14.37 -6.26 6.61
CA GLU A 20 -13.00 -6.78 6.49
C GLU A 20 -12.00 -5.91 7.25
N ILE A 21 -12.18 -4.59 7.30
CA ILE A 21 -11.37 -3.69 8.13
C ILE A 21 -11.54 -4.05 9.61
N GLU A 22 -12.79 -4.31 10.04
CA GLU A 22 -13.06 -4.75 11.42
C GLU A 22 -12.31 -6.04 11.77
N ALA A 23 -12.31 -7.02 10.87
CA ALA A 23 -11.59 -8.28 11.07
C ALA A 23 -10.07 -8.10 11.20
N LEU A 24 -9.47 -7.08 10.56
CA LEU A 24 -8.03 -6.84 10.67
C LEU A 24 -7.56 -6.56 12.10
N GLY A 25 -8.40 -5.89 12.89
CA GLY A 25 -8.08 -5.60 14.29
C GLY A 25 -7.92 -6.88 15.10
N ALA A 26 -8.84 -7.84 14.90
CA ALA A 26 -8.81 -9.16 15.52
C ALA A 26 -7.61 -10.00 15.06
N GLU A 27 -7.14 -9.81 13.83
CA GLU A 27 -5.94 -10.48 13.28
C GLU A 27 -4.61 -9.85 13.77
N GLY A 28 -4.68 -8.79 14.57
CA GLY A 28 -3.48 -8.16 15.14
C GLY A 28 -2.83 -7.10 14.25
N VAL A 29 -3.48 -6.70 13.15
CA VAL A 29 -3.03 -5.55 12.34
C VAL A 29 -3.01 -4.29 13.19
N ARG A 30 -2.04 -3.41 12.95
CA ARG A 30 -1.85 -2.16 13.71
C ARG A 30 -2.01 -0.90 12.87
N LEU A 31 -1.86 -1.02 11.55
CA LEU A 31 -1.96 0.09 10.62
C LEU A 31 -2.64 -0.36 9.33
N LEU A 32 -3.67 0.40 8.92
CA LEU A 32 -4.26 0.36 7.59
C LEU A 32 -3.80 1.59 6.80
N ILE A 33 -3.23 1.39 5.62
CA ILE A 33 -2.82 2.46 4.70
C ILE A 33 -3.72 2.42 3.47
N ASN A 34 -4.44 3.51 3.20
CA ASN A 34 -5.23 3.67 1.99
C ASN A 34 -4.44 4.45 0.94
N ASN A 35 -4.14 3.80 -0.18
CA ASN A 35 -3.46 4.39 -1.34
C ASN A 35 -4.40 4.71 -2.50
N ARG A 36 -5.71 4.73 -2.24
CA ARG A 36 -6.76 4.98 -3.22
C ARG A 36 -7.44 6.34 -2.97
N PRO A 37 -7.41 7.28 -3.93
CA PRO A 37 -8.25 8.46 -3.90
C PRO A 37 -9.74 8.10 -3.77
N ASP A 38 -10.50 8.94 -3.07
CA ASP A 38 -11.95 8.82 -3.00
C ASP A 38 -12.60 9.08 -4.36
N GLY A 39 -13.74 8.42 -4.59
CA GLY A 39 -14.57 8.65 -5.77
C GLY A 39 -14.05 8.03 -7.06
N GLU A 40 -13.15 7.05 -7.00
CA GLU A 40 -12.70 6.32 -8.20
C GLU A 40 -13.83 5.46 -8.81
N GLU A 41 -14.69 4.85 -7.98
CA GLU A 41 -15.76 3.96 -8.42
C GLU A 41 -17.04 4.11 -7.56
N PRO A 42 -18.24 3.96 -8.15
CA PRO A 42 -19.48 3.92 -7.39
C PRO A 42 -19.45 2.82 -6.32
N GLY A 43 -19.87 3.15 -5.11
CA GLY A 43 -19.87 2.21 -3.98
C GLY A 43 -18.50 2.02 -3.30
N GLN A 44 -17.48 2.79 -3.70
CA GLN A 44 -16.26 2.90 -2.89
C GLN A 44 -16.62 3.38 -1.47
N PRO A 45 -16.16 2.70 -0.39
CA PRO A 45 -16.47 3.11 0.98
C PRO A 45 -16.01 4.53 1.31
N GLY A 46 -14.81 4.88 0.83
CA GLY A 46 -14.19 6.19 0.99
C GLY A 46 -13.40 6.32 2.30
N ALA A 47 -12.40 7.19 2.29
CA ALA A 47 -11.43 7.30 3.38
C ALA A 47 -12.06 7.62 4.73
N SER A 48 -13.16 8.40 4.74
CA SER A 48 -13.89 8.73 5.98
C SER A 48 -14.50 7.49 6.64
N ALA A 49 -15.20 6.65 5.86
CA ALA A 49 -15.84 5.45 6.38
C ALA A 49 -14.81 4.38 6.77
N GLU A 50 -13.76 4.21 5.97
CA GLU A 50 -12.68 3.28 6.27
C GLU A 50 -11.92 3.68 7.54
N ARG A 51 -11.65 4.98 7.73
CA ARG A 51 -11.02 5.51 8.95
C ARG A 51 -11.86 5.17 10.17
N ALA A 52 -13.17 5.43 10.12
CA ALA A 52 -14.06 5.14 11.23
C ALA A 52 -14.06 3.64 11.59
N ALA A 53 -14.12 2.75 10.59
CA ALA A 53 -14.05 1.30 10.79
C ALA A 53 -12.69 0.86 11.36
N ALA A 54 -11.59 1.43 10.85
CA ALA A 54 -10.24 1.12 11.32
C ALA A 54 -10.05 1.52 12.79
N GLU A 55 -10.48 2.74 13.15
CA GLU A 55 -10.41 3.24 14.52
C GLU A 55 -11.27 2.42 15.48
N ALA A 56 -12.49 2.05 15.07
CA ALA A 56 -13.38 1.18 15.85
C ALA A 56 -12.78 -0.20 16.11
N ALA A 57 -11.96 -0.70 15.18
CA ALA A 57 -11.25 -1.97 15.30
C ALA A 57 -9.88 -1.86 15.98
N GLY A 58 -9.49 -0.67 16.44
CA GLY A 58 -8.22 -0.41 17.14
C GLY A 58 -6.99 -0.32 16.21
N LEU A 59 -7.20 -0.11 14.91
CA LEU A 59 -6.13 0.16 13.96
C LEU A 59 -5.85 1.67 13.88
N ARG A 60 -4.59 2.01 13.60
CA ARG A 60 -4.29 3.33 13.04
C ARG A 60 -4.66 3.34 11.57
N TYR A 61 -5.10 4.50 11.07
CA TYR A 61 -5.44 4.70 9.66
C TYR A 61 -4.61 5.82 9.05
N LEU A 62 -3.91 5.51 7.96
CA LEU A 62 -3.18 6.46 7.14
C LEU A 62 -3.86 6.59 5.78
N ASP A 63 -4.37 7.79 5.51
CA ASP A 63 -4.82 8.18 4.17
C ASP A 63 -3.63 8.76 3.39
N LEU A 64 -3.20 8.05 2.35
CA LEU A 64 -2.07 8.40 1.49
C LEU A 64 -2.41 8.08 0.02
N PRO A 65 -3.39 8.78 -0.57
CA PRO A 65 -3.89 8.48 -1.90
C PRO A 65 -2.86 8.82 -2.96
N VAL A 66 -2.59 7.88 -3.88
CA VAL A 66 -1.67 8.09 -5.00
C VAL A 66 -2.27 7.64 -6.32
N THR A 67 -1.82 8.29 -7.38
CA THR A 67 -2.08 7.97 -8.78
C THR A 67 -0.75 7.96 -9.53
N GLY A 68 -0.72 7.50 -10.79
CA GLY A 68 0.50 7.60 -11.60
C GLY A 68 1.08 9.04 -11.62
N PRO A 69 0.27 10.07 -11.93
CA PRO A 69 0.73 11.46 -11.92
C PRO A 69 1.08 12.05 -10.55
N THR A 70 0.49 11.55 -9.46
CA THR A 70 0.71 12.10 -8.11
C THR A 70 1.71 11.30 -7.28
N LEU A 71 2.32 10.26 -7.84
CA LEU A 71 3.34 9.48 -7.15
C LEU A 71 4.65 10.29 -7.08
N THR A 72 5.03 10.69 -5.87
CA THR A 72 6.25 11.45 -5.59
C THR A 72 7.20 10.67 -4.70
N ARG A 73 8.47 11.09 -4.65
CA ARG A 73 9.46 10.56 -3.72
C ARG A 73 9.01 10.72 -2.25
N GLU A 74 8.43 11.88 -1.92
CA GLU A 74 7.87 12.14 -0.59
C GLU A 74 6.75 11.14 -0.23
N ALA A 75 5.87 10.79 -1.18
CA ALA A 75 4.82 9.80 -0.95
C ALA A 75 5.41 8.40 -0.67
N VAL A 76 6.48 8.03 -1.39
CA VAL A 76 7.23 6.78 -1.17
C VAL A 76 7.85 6.78 0.23
N GLU A 77 8.56 7.85 0.60
CA GLU A 77 9.21 7.99 1.90
C GLU A 77 8.19 7.96 3.05
N ARG A 78 7.06 8.65 2.90
CA ARG A 78 5.98 8.65 3.88
C ARG A 78 5.34 7.27 4.04
N PHE A 79 5.17 6.52 2.93
CA PHE A 79 4.68 5.15 2.97
C PHE A 79 5.64 4.25 3.76
N HIS A 80 6.94 4.28 3.42
CA HIS A 80 7.97 3.48 4.08
C HIS A 80 8.10 3.81 5.56
N ALA A 81 8.19 5.10 5.91
CA ALA A 81 8.27 5.55 7.29
C ALA A 81 7.05 5.08 8.12
N ALA A 82 5.85 5.07 7.53
CA ALA A 82 4.65 4.58 8.21
C ALA A 82 4.70 3.06 8.44
N VAL A 83 5.19 2.29 7.45
CA VAL A 83 5.39 0.84 7.59
C VAL A 83 6.44 0.56 8.67
N GLU A 84 7.59 1.24 8.65
CA GLU A 84 8.66 1.07 9.63
C GLU A 84 8.23 1.46 11.05
N ALA A 85 7.51 2.57 11.23
CA ALA A 85 7.06 3.05 12.54
C ALA A 85 5.86 2.26 13.12
N ALA A 86 5.23 1.38 12.35
CA ALA A 86 4.12 0.57 12.87
C ALA A 86 4.59 -0.43 13.95
N PRO A 87 3.92 -0.56 15.11
CA PRO A 87 4.32 -1.47 16.18
C PRO A 87 3.93 -2.93 15.89
N GLY A 88 3.46 -3.24 14.67
CA GLY A 88 3.00 -4.56 14.29
C GLY A 88 2.63 -4.61 12.79
N PRO A 89 1.89 -5.65 12.37
CA PRO A 89 1.52 -5.86 10.97
C PRO A 89 0.78 -4.67 10.36
N VAL A 90 1.08 -4.41 9.09
CA VAL A 90 0.55 -3.33 8.27
C VAL A 90 -0.17 -3.93 7.08
N VAL A 91 -1.35 -3.40 6.79
CA VAL A 91 -2.03 -3.64 5.54
C VAL A 91 -2.10 -2.35 4.76
N ALA A 92 -1.61 -2.38 3.52
CA ALA A 92 -1.82 -1.29 2.58
C ALA A 92 -2.78 -1.74 1.48
N HIS A 93 -3.72 -0.89 1.09
CA HIS A 93 -4.64 -1.22 0.02
C HIS A 93 -4.78 -0.08 -0.98
N CYS A 94 -5.24 -0.43 -2.17
CA CYS A 94 -5.87 0.54 -3.06
C CYS A 94 -7.05 -0.13 -3.75
N ARG A 95 -7.32 0.15 -5.03
CA ARG A 95 -8.32 -0.64 -5.79
C ARG A 95 -7.93 -2.11 -5.91
N SER A 96 -6.69 -2.39 -6.36
CA SER A 96 -6.19 -3.74 -6.68
C SER A 96 -4.98 -4.17 -5.83
N GLY A 97 -4.42 -3.27 -5.03
CA GLY A 97 -3.15 -3.46 -4.30
C GLY A 97 -1.91 -3.02 -5.08
N THR A 98 -2.02 -2.78 -6.39
CA THR A 98 -0.86 -2.43 -7.25
C THR A 98 -0.14 -1.17 -6.76
N ARG A 99 -0.86 -0.09 -6.43
CA ARG A 99 -0.24 1.17 -5.96
C ARG A 99 0.54 1.00 -4.67
N SER A 100 0.00 0.22 -3.74
CA SER A 100 0.66 -0.07 -2.46
C SER A 100 1.95 -0.84 -2.68
N LEU A 101 1.94 -1.84 -3.57
CA LEU A 101 3.16 -2.57 -3.93
C LEU A 101 4.15 -1.69 -4.71
N THR A 102 3.67 -0.83 -5.59
CA THR A 102 4.51 0.16 -6.30
C THR A 102 5.24 1.08 -5.33
N LEU A 103 4.55 1.66 -4.34
CA LEU A 103 5.18 2.51 -3.31
C LEU A 103 6.24 1.75 -2.53
N TRP A 104 5.93 0.52 -2.11
CA TRP A 104 6.89 -0.35 -1.41
C TRP A 104 8.14 -0.59 -2.26
N VAL A 105 7.97 -1.12 -3.48
CA VAL A 105 9.07 -1.52 -4.35
C VAL A 105 9.95 -0.35 -4.78
N ILE A 106 9.36 0.82 -5.07
CA ILE A 106 10.15 2.02 -5.36
C ILE A 106 11.07 2.35 -4.17
N GLY A 107 10.55 2.35 -2.95
CA GLY A 107 11.39 2.66 -1.78
C GLY A 107 12.43 1.57 -1.50
N GLU A 108 12.15 0.29 -1.75
CA GLU A 108 13.16 -0.77 -1.65
C GLU A 108 14.32 -0.55 -2.64
N VAL A 109 14.02 -0.13 -3.87
CA VAL A 109 15.04 0.22 -4.87
C VAL A 109 15.83 1.46 -4.44
N LEU A 110 15.15 2.52 -3.98
CA LEU A 110 15.81 3.74 -3.51
C LEU A 110 16.70 3.50 -2.28
N ALA A 111 16.35 2.53 -1.45
CA ALA A 111 17.13 2.10 -0.30
C ALA A 111 18.27 1.11 -0.65
N GLY A 112 18.39 0.69 -1.92
CA GLY A 112 19.39 -0.28 -2.37
C GLY A 112 19.14 -1.72 -1.89
N ARG A 113 17.91 -2.05 -1.45
CA ARG A 113 17.53 -3.39 -0.99
C ARG A 113 16.97 -4.28 -2.09
N LEU A 114 16.55 -3.69 -3.20
CA LEU A 114 16.10 -4.38 -4.40
C LEU A 114 16.79 -3.77 -5.63
N GLY A 115 17.33 -4.61 -6.50
CA GLY A 115 17.88 -4.20 -7.79
C GLY A 115 16.78 -3.64 -8.70
N ARG A 116 17.14 -2.62 -9.48
CA ARG A 116 16.20 -1.97 -10.40
C ARG A 116 15.69 -2.93 -11.49
N ASP A 117 16.57 -3.80 -11.95
CA ASP A 117 16.30 -4.88 -12.90
C ASP A 117 15.49 -6.04 -12.30
N GLU A 118 15.33 -6.09 -10.98
CA GLU A 118 14.55 -7.12 -10.29
C GLU A 118 13.06 -6.76 -10.14
N VAL A 119 12.68 -5.50 -10.39
CA VAL A 119 11.33 -4.96 -10.13
C VAL A 119 10.24 -5.74 -10.85
N ALA A 120 10.38 -6.01 -12.16
CA ALA A 120 9.39 -6.80 -12.91
C ALA A 120 9.24 -8.23 -12.35
N ALA A 121 10.35 -8.90 -12.06
CA ALA A 121 10.33 -10.26 -11.50
C ALA A 121 9.73 -10.29 -10.09
N TYR A 122 9.98 -9.24 -9.30
CA TYR A 122 9.36 -9.05 -7.99
C TYR A 122 7.85 -8.79 -8.09
N GLY A 123 7.38 -8.00 -9.05
CA GLY A 123 5.94 -7.85 -9.30
C GLY A 123 5.30 -9.18 -9.69
N ALA A 124 5.89 -9.88 -10.65
CA ALA A 124 5.36 -11.12 -11.21
C ALA A 124 5.22 -12.23 -10.16
N ARG A 125 6.20 -12.42 -9.25
CA ARG A 125 6.11 -13.43 -8.18
C ARG A 125 4.92 -13.19 -7.23
N HIS A 126 4.50 -11.93 -7.09
CA HIS A 126 3.38 -11.52 -6.25
C HIS A 126 2.08 -11.35 -7.05
N GLY A 127 2.09 -11.57 -8.37
CA GLY A 127 0.91 -11.44 -9.24
C GLY A 127 0.55 -10.01 -9.62
N TYR A 128 1.53 -9.09 -9.65
CA TYR A 128 1.33 -7.68 -9.99
C TYR A 128 2.18 -7.27 -11.20
N ASP A 129 1.60 -6.45 -12.09
CA ASP A 129 2.36 -5.67 -13.07
C ASP A 129 2.91 -4.40 -12.38
N LEU A 130 4.25 -4.30 -12.33
CA LEU A 130 4.96 -3.15 -11.76
C LEU A 130 5.65 -2.27 -12.81
N SER A 131 5.24 -2.36 -14.08
CA SER A 131 5.78 -1.50 -15.15
C SER A 131 5.65 0.00 -14.85
N GLY A 132 4.66 0.40 -14.04
CA GLY A 132 4.53 1.76 -13.53
C GLY A 132 5.65 2.17 -12.56
N ALA A 133 6.11 1.25 -11.72
CA ALA A 133 7.24 1.47 -10.81
C ALA A 133 8.55 1.66 -11.59
N GLU A 134 8.77 0.81 -12.61
CA GLU A 134 9.95 0.91 -13.49
C GLU A 134 9.99 2.27 -14.18
N ARG A 135 8.90 2.65 -14.87
CA ARG A 135 8.80 3.97 -15.52
C ARG A 135 9.03 5.12 -14.56
N TRP A 136 8.50 5.03 -13.33
CA TRP A 136 8.70 6.07 -12.34
C TRP A 136 10.18 6.17 -11.94
N LEU A 137 10.84 5.04 -11.68
CA LEU A 137 12.25 4.98 -11.33
C LEU A 137 13.13 5.49 -12.49
N ASP A 138 12.72 5.35 -13.75
CA ASP A 138 13.53 5.78 -14.92
C ASP A 138 13.67 7.31 -14.93
N VAL A 139 12.62 7.98 -14.48
CA VAL A 139 12.51 9.44 -14.49
C VAL A 139 13.01 10.06 -13.19
N ASN A 140 12.92 9.36 -12.07
CA ASN A 140 13.07 9.95 -10.73
C ASN A 140 14.21 9.38 -9.86
N ALA A 141 14.90 8.33 -10.32
CA ALA A 141 15.97 7.65 -9.56
C ALA A 141 17.36 7.77 -10.20
N GLY A 142 17.57 8.83 -11.01
CA GLY A 142 18.88 9.24 -11.52
C GLY A 142 19.68 10.07 -10.52
#